data_AF-W6RJ92-F1
#
_entry.id   AF-W6RJ92-F1
#
_cell.length_a   1.000
_cell.length_b   1.000
_cell.length_c   1.000
_cell.angle_alpha   90.00
_cell.angle_beta   90.00
_cell.angle_gamma   90.00
#
_symmetry.space_group_name_H-M   'P 1'
#
loop_
_entity.id
_entity.type
_entity.pdbx_description
1 polymer ?
#
loop_
_entity_poly.entity_id
_entity_poly.type
_entity_poly.pdbx_seq_one_letter_code
_entity_poly.pdbx_strand_id
1 'polypeptide(L)' 'MPVAWRIRIPGKSVDIITQPLNDQAWMTTSTPYWEGPIAFTGTTSGVGYLEMTGY' A
#
# COMPACT_ATOMS: atom_id res chain seq x y z
N MET A 1 11.14 4.54 3.77
CA MET A 1 9.95 4.99 3.01
C MET A 1 8.69 4.57 3.77
N PRO A 2 7.68 5.43 3.94
CA PRO A 2 6.42 5.03 4.54
C PRO A 2 5.65 4.09 3.59
N VAL A 3 5.38 2.88 4.06
CA VAL A 3 4.63 1.83 3.34
C VAL A 3 3.17 1.75 3.79
N ALA A 4 2.83 2.43 4.88
CA ALA A 4 1.46 2.60 5.36
C ALA A 4 0.86 3.91 4.83
N TRP A 5 -0.34 3.82 4.24
CA TRP A 5 -1.06 4.95 3.65
C TRP A 5 -2.49 5.01 4.16
N ARG A 6 -3.04 6.23 4.25
CA ARG A 6 -4.48 6.45 4.39
C ARG A 6 -5.05 6.87 3.04
N ILE A 7 -5.92 6.05 2.47
CA ILE A 7 -6.54 6.27 1.16
C ILE A 7 -7.98 6.71 1.37
N ARG A 8 -8.35 7.87 0.81
CA ARG A 8 -9.70 8.43 0.90
C ARG A 8 -10.27 8.70 -0.49
N ILE A 9 -11.45 8.16 -0.76
CA ILE A 9 -12.24 8.44 -1.96
C ILE A 9 -13.65 8.84 -1.52
N PRO A 10 -13.90 10.13 -1.22
CA PRO A 10 -15.17 10.58 -0.63
C PRO A 10 -16.39 10.23 -1.48
N GLY A 11 -16.29 10.36 -2.81
CA GLY A 11 -17.38 10.01 -3.74
C GLY A 11 -17.73 8.52 -3.79
N LYS A 12 -16.96 7.66 -3.10
CA LYS A 12 -17.21 6.22 -2.97
C LYS A 12 -17.32 5.77 -1.51
N SER A 13 -17.37 6.70 -0.56
CA SER A 13 -17.34 6.40 0.88
C SER A 13 -16.19 5.48 1.30
N VAL A 14 -15.02 5.65 0.67
CA VAL A 14 -13.81 4.88 1.00
C VAL A 14 -12.90 5.72 1.89
N ASP A 15 -12.53 5.17 3.04
CA ASP A 15 -11.48 5.67 3.94
C ASP A 15 -10.81 4.44 4.58
N ILE A 16 -9.64 4.07 4.07
CA ILE A 16 -8.90 2.88 4.51
C ILE A 16 -7.46 3.22 4.86
N ILE A 17 -6.90 2.45 5.77
CA ILE A 17 -5.48 2.47 6.13
C ILE A 17 -4.86 1.16 5.65
N THR A 18 -3.72 1.25 4.95
CA THR A 18 -2.94 0.09 4.51
C THR A 18 -1.82 -0.24 5.50
N GLN A 19 -1.51 -1.52 5.63
CA GLN A 19 -0.37 -2.04 6.38
C GLN A 19 0.36 -3.10 5.53
N PRO A 20 1.68 -2.98 5.36
CA PRO A 20 2.48 -4.01 4.71
C PRO A 20 2.46 -5.31 5.52
N LEU A 21 2.42 -6.45 4.82
CA LEU A 21 2.64 -7.76 5.44
C LEU A 21 4.12 -8.15 5.46
N ASN A 22 4.92 -7.55 4.56
CA ASN A 22 6.36 -7.68 4.52
C ASN A 22 6.98 -6.31 4.21
N ASP A 23 7.70 -5.73 5.15
CA ASP A 23 8.39 -4.45 4.94
C ASP A 23 9.58 -4.56 3.97
N GLN A 24 10.17 -5.76 3.86
CA GLN A 24 11.34 -6.05 3.02
C GLN A 24 10.93 -6.46 1.61
N ALA A 25 10.13 -5.61 0.95
CA ALA A 25 9.59 -5.86 -0.40
C ALA A 25 10.16 -4.88 -1.44
N TRP A 26 11.41 -4.44 -1.22
CA TRP A 26 12.13 -3.56 -2.15
C TRP A 26 12.76 -4.36 -3.30
N MET A 27 12.57 -3.86 -4.52
CA MET A 27 13.07 -4.46 -5.74
C MET A 27 14.17 -3.59 -6.35
N THR A 28 15.38 -4.15 -6.46
CA THR A 28 16.57 -3.47 -7.01
C THR A 28 16.66 -3.66 -8.53
N THR A 29 15.63 -3.25 -9.27
CA THR A 29 15.65 -3.24 -10.74
C THR A 29 16.29 -1.95 -11.27
N SER A 30 16.36 -1.78 -12.60
CA SER A 30 16.86 -0.55 -13.23
C SER A 30 16.04 0.69 -12.85
N THR A 31 14.75 0.52 -12.52
CA THR A 31 13.91 1.54 -11.89
C THR A 31 13.42 0.99 -10.56
N PRO A 32 14.13 1.26 -9.45
CA PRO A 32 13.81 0.70 -8.15
C PRO A 32 12.40 1.02 -7.71
N TYR A 33 11.78 0.05 -7.04
CA TYR A 33 10.41 0.17 -6.59
C TYR A 33 10.17 -0.75 -5.39
N TRP A 34 9.12 -0.46 -4.63
CA TRP A 34 8.62 -1.33 -3.59
C TRP A 34 7.34 -1.98 -4.09
N GLU A 35 7.22 -3.29 -3.96
CA GLU A 35 6.02 -4.03 -4.32
C GLU A 35 5.80 -5.16 -3.32
N GLY A 36 4.71 -5.09 -2.58
CA GLY A 36 4.46 -6.04 -1.52
C GLY A 36 2.99 -6.22 -1.18
N PRO A 37 2.65 -7.38 -0.58
CA PRO A 37 1.30 -7.64 -0.11
C PRO A 37 0.98 -6.73 1.09
N ILE A 38 -0.26 -6.24 1.12
CA ILE A 38 -0.79 -5.39 2.18
C ILE A 38 -2.09 -5.99 2.75
N ALA A 39 -2.34 -5.72 4.02
CA ALA A 39 -3.69 -5.71 4.58
C ALA A 39 -4.20 -4.27 4.60
N PHE A 40 -5.52 -4.08 4.57
CA PHE A 40 -6.14 -2.77 4.79
C PHE A 40 -7.39 -2.88 5.67
N THR A 41 -7.67 -1.81 6.40
CA THR A 41 -8.83 -1.69 7.30
C THR A 41 -9.41 -0.28 7.24
N GLY A 42 -10.68 -0.12 7.63
CA GLY A 42 -11.36 1.18 7.63
C GLY A 42 -12.84 1.03 7.27
N THR A 43 -13.31 1.78 6.28
CA THR A 43 -14.67 1.62 5.73
C THR A 43 -14.93 0.23 5.14
N THR A 44 -13.87 -0.47 4.77
CA THR A 44 -13.86 -1.91 4.45
C THR A 44 -12.50 -2.49 4.81
N SER A 45 -12.43 -3.83 4.91
CA SER A 45 -11.20 -4.55 5.27
C SER A 45 -10.91 -5.64 4.26
N GLY A 46 -9.63 -5.93 4.04
CA GLY A 46 -9.20 -6.96 3.11
C GLY A 46 -7.69 -7.02 2.95
N VAL A 47 -7.27 -7.71 1.89
CA VAL A 47 -5.88 -7.86 1.48
C VAL A 47 -5.71 -7.46 0.02
N GLY A 48 -4.50 -7.06 -0.36
CA GLY A 48 -4.16 -6.66 -1.72
C GLY A 48 -2.66 -6.51 -1.91
N TYR A 49 -2.27 -5.79 -2.96
CA TYR A 49 -0.88 -5.43 -3.24
C TYR A 49 -0.75 -3.92 -3.38
N LEU A 50 0.42 -3.40 -3.00
CA LEU A 50 0.78 -2.00 -3.19
C LEU A 50 2.10 -1.96 -3.95
N GLU A 51 2.15 -1.16 -5.01
CA GLU A 51 3.36 -0.85 -5.78
C GLU A 51 3.67 0.65 -5.61
N MET A 52 4.93 0.96 -5.34
CA MET A 52 5.39 2.33 -5.13
C MET A 52 6.73 2.54 -5.85
N THR A 53 6.75 3.49 -6.78
CA THR A 53 7.91 3.89 -7.57
C THR A 53 8.27 5.35 -7.27
N GLY A 54 9.49 5.79 -7.61
CA GLY A 54 9.87 7.21 -7.54
C GLY A 54 10.32 7.72 -6.16
N TYR A 55 10.83 6.82 -5.31
CA TYR A 55 11.39 7.14 -3.98
C TYR A 55 12.92 7.07 -3.94
#